data_AF-A0A7C4N5G6-F1
#
_entry.id   AF-A0A7C4N5G6-F1
#
_cell.length_a   1.000
_cell.length_b   1.000
_cell.length_c   1.000
_cell.angle_alpha   90.00
_cell.angle_beta   90.00
_cell.angle_gamma   90.00
#
_symmetry.space_group_name_H-M   'P 1'
#
loop_
_entity.id
_entity.type
_entity.pdbx_description
1 polymer ?
#
loop_
_entity_poly.entity_id
_entity_poly.type
_entity_poly.pdbx_seq_one_letter_code
_entity_poly.pdbx_strand_id
1 'polypeptide(L)'
;HALAREDWCRPAIVHTGQHYDPSMSDAFFRDLQMPRPHFHLEVGSGTHAEQTGGVMIAYEKVAMAERPDWIVVVGDVNSASVQAVQKVQPAVVTVINTQPAQRVFSFFGTQIQQPTSSGSGVIISPQGYIVTNNHVIENHESLQVIYADGRKAPAKLVGADPYADVAVIKVEGEVPAVATLGDSDSLQIGENVIAIGSALGDFKNTVTAGVISAKGRSLDTGEGFSLENMLQTDAAINHGNSGGPLINLAGQVIGINTAIVRGSGLGGDVAEGLGFSIPSNTVSEIASQLISKGYYERPFLGIRWQAITPEIAKANGLPMDWGVYVQMVEAGTAADNAGLRSGDIITQIGQYEINDENTFFSVLNRFKVGESSTLKVWRDGQTLELPVTFQARPR
;
A
#
# COMPACT_ATOMS: atom_id res chain seq x y z
N HIS A 1 -39.42 -9.91 -12.79
CA HIS A 1 -40.09 -9.16 -13.87
C HIS A 1 -41.03 -10.00 -14.71
N ALA A 2 -40.53 -10.85 -15.61
CA ALA A 2 -41.39 -11.67 -16.47
C ALA A 2 -42.39 -12.50 -15.65
N LEU A 3 -41.90 -13.28 -14.69
CA LEU A 3 -42.73 -14.12 -13.81
C LEU A 3 -43.77 -13.35 -12.96
N ALA A 4 -43.53 -12.07 -12.65
CA ALA A 4 -44.45 -11.27 -11.82
C ALA A 4 -45.60 -10.65 -12.62
N ARG A 5 -45.60 -10.80 -13.95
CA ARG A 5 -46.65 -10.31 -14.86
C ARG A 5 -47.54 -11.42 -15.41
N GLU A 6 -47.25 -12.66 -15.02
CA GLU A 6 -47.92 -13.86 -15.51
C GLU A 6 -48.99 -14.32 -14.51
N ASP A 7 -50.24 -14.49 -14.97
CA ASP A 7 -51.35 -14.90 -14.10
C ASP A 7 -51.28 -16.38 -13.67
N TRP A 8 -50.44 -17.19 -14.31
CA TRP A 8 -50.26 -18.61 -14.02
C TRP A 8 -49.24 -18.89 -12.91
N CYS A 9 -48.55 -17.87 -12.42
CA CYS A 9 -47.49 -18.00 -11.43
C CYS A 9 -47.69 -16.98 -10.30
N ARG A 10 -47.54 -17.43 -9.05
CA ARG A 10 -47.52 -16.60 -7.85
C ARG A 10 -46.09 -16.52 -7.31
N PRO A 11 -45.24 -15.59 -7.80
CA PRO A 11 -43.90 -15.45 -7.29
C PRO A 11 -43.91 -14.74 -5.93
N ALA A 12 -43.28 -15.33 -4.91
CA ALA A 12 -42.94 -14.63 -3.69
C ALA A 12 -41.54 -14.02 -3.83
N ILE A 13 -41.42 -12.73 -3.53
CA ILE A 13 -40.14 -12.04 -3.53
C ILE A 13 -39.62 -11.98 -2.09
N VAL A 14 -38.42 -12.52 -1.86
CA VAL A 14 -37.73 -12.51 -0.57
C VAL A 14 -36.50 -11.64 -0.70
N HIS A 15 -36.39 -10.62 0.15
CA HIS A 15 -35.21 -9.76 0.19
C HIS A 15 -34.21 -10.25 1.24
N THR A 16 -32.97 -10.49 0.82
CA THR A 16 -31.87 -11.03 1.65
C THR A 16 -30.67 -10.10 1.57
N GLY A 17 -30.84 -8.84 1.98
CA GLY A 17 -29.72 -7.92 2.08
C GLY A 17 -28.78 -8.36 3.21
N GLN A 18 -27.46 -8.37 2.96
CA GLN A 18 -26.47 -8.57 4.03
C GLN A 18 -26.49 -7.43 5.06
N HIS A 19 -27.12 -6.30 4.74
CA HIS A 19 -27.40 -5.18 5.63
C HIS A 19 -28.73 -4.55 5.21
N TYR A 20 -29.82 -4.82 5.95
CA TYR A 20 -31.14 -4.29 5.61
C TYR A 20 -31.31 -2.86 6.13
N ASP A 21 -31.44 -1.89 5.21
CA ASP A 21 -32.06 -0.59 5.46
C ASP A 21 -33.44 -0.57 4.76
N PRO A 22 -34.55 -0.40 5.49
CA PRO A 22 -35.89 -0.36 4.91
C PRO A 22 -36.05 0.68 3.79
N SER A 23 -35.41 1.84 3.93
CA SER A 23 -35.51 2.95 2.98
C SER A 23 -34.72 2.67 1.69
N MET A 24 -33.55 2.03 1.79
CA MET A 24 -32.76 1.59 0.64
C MET A 24 -33.41 0.41 -0.08
N SER A 25 -34.01 -0.53 0.65
CA SER A 25 -34.71 -1.66 0.04
C SER A 25 -35.90 -1.20 -0.83
N ASP A 26 -36.70 -0.25 -0.33
CA ASP A 26 -37.84 0.30 -1.08
C ASP A 26 -37.38 1.09 -2.32
N ALA A 27 -36.26 1.80 -2.25
CA ALA A 27 -35.65 2.45 -3.41
C ALA A 27 -35.12 1.42 -4.42
N PHE A 28 -34.39 0.40 -3.96
CA PHE A 28 -33.84 -0.67 -4.79
C PHE A 28 -34.90 -1.43 -5.59
N PHE A 29 -35.99 -1.86 -4.96
CA PHE A 29 -37.09 -2.54 -5.67
C PHE A 29 -37.81 -1.59 -6.64
N ARG A 30 -37.98 -0.31 -6.27
CA ARG A 30 -38.59 0.71 -7.14
C ARG A 30 -37.73 1.03 -8.36
N ASP A 31 -36.41 1.15 -8.20
CA ASP A 31 -35.46 1.43 -9.28
C ASP A 31 -35.38 0.25 -10.25
N LEU A 32 -35.44 -0.97 -9.71
CA LEU A 32 -35.59 -2.18 -10.50
C LEU A 32 -37.01 -2.33 -11.08
N GLN A 33 -37.98 -1.46 -10.78
CA GLN A 33 -39.40 -1.59 -11.14
C GLN A 33 -40.06 -2.91 -10.66
N MET A 34 -39.51 -3.55 -9.64
CA MET A 34 -40.03 -4.79 -9.07
C MET A 34 -41.11 -4.50 -8.01
N PRO A 35 -42.06 -5.42 -7.81
CA PRO A 35 -42.97 -5.35 -6.65
C PRO A 35 -42.17 -5.37 -5.34
N ARG A 36 -42.72 -4.75 -4.30
CA ARG A 36 -42.14 -4.83 -2.96
C ARG A 36 -41.98 -6.30 -2.52
N PRO A 37 -40.92 -6.63 -1.76
CA PRO A 37 -40.75 -7.98 -1.25
C PRO A 37 -41.90 -8.34 -0.32
N HIS A 38 -42.32 -9.61 -0.38
CA HIS A 38 -43.37 -10.16 0.49
C HIS A 38 -42.81 -10.47 1.88
N PHE A 39 -41.50 -10.78 1.94
CA PHE A 39 -40.79 -11.05 3.17
C PHE A 39 -39.44 -10.34 3.18
N HIS A 40 -39.12 -9.77 4.35
CA HIS A 40 -37.83 -9.16 4.63
C HIS A 40 -37.04 -10.07 5.54
N LEU A 41 -35.78 -10.33 5.18
CA LEU A 41 -34.83 -10.97 6.09
C LEU A 41 -33.91 -9.94 6.69
N GLU A 42 -33.95 -9.84 8.01
CA GLU A 42 -32.86 -9.29 8.81
C GLU A 42 -31.73 -10.33 8.82
N VAL A 43 -31.05 -10.51 7.68
CA VAL A 43 -29.80 -11.27 7.69
C VAL A 43 -28.76 -10.36 8.33
N GLY A 44 -28.48 -10.59 9.61
CA GLY A 44 -27.47 -9.84 10.34
C GLY A 44 -26.06 -10.03 9.78
N SER A 45 -25.13 -9.18 10.23
CA SER A 45 -23.70 -9.36 10.01
C SER A 45 -23.24 -10.67 10.66
N GLY A 46 -22.92 -11.68 9.86
CA GLY A 46 -22.48 -13.01 10.30
C GLY A 46 -21.64 -13.70 9.23
N THR A 47 -21.08 -14.86 9.58
CA THR A 47 -20.31 -15.69 8.64
C THR A 47 -21.15 -16.12 7.43
N HIS A 48 -20.51 -16.47 6.32
CA HIS A 48 -21.22 -16.97 5.13
C HIS A 48 -22.17 -18.14 5.43
N ALA A 49 -21.79 -18.99 6.39
CA ALA A 49 -22.61 -20.11 6.87
C ALA A 49 -23.86 -19.65 7.63
N GLU A 50 -23.72 -18.66 8.54
CA GLU A 50 -24.86 -18.09 9.27
C GLU A 50 -25.83 -17.36 8.32
N GLN A 51 -25.29 -16.66 7.34
CA GLN A 51 -26.09 -15.99 6.31
C GLN A 51 -26.85 -17.00 5.44
N THR A 52 -26.16 -18.07 5.00
CA THR A 52 -26.79 -19.15 4.22
C THR A 52 -27.86 -19.85 5.05
N GLY A 53 -27.61 -20.12 6.33
CA GLY A 53 -28.60 -20.67 7.26
C GLY A 53 -29.82 -19.77 7.41
N GLY A 54 -29.62 -18.45 7.55
CA GLY A 54 -30.70 -17.47 7.60
C GLY A 54 -31.55 -17.46 6.34
N VAL A 55 -30.93 -17.54 5.16
CA VAL A 55 -31.63 -17.64 3.86
C VAL A 55 -32.44 -18.94 3.75
N MET A 56 -31.93 -20.07 4.24
CA MET A 56 -32.65 -21.35 4.20
C MET A 56 -33.88 -21.36 5.12
N ILE A 57 -33.75 -20.83 6.34
CA ILE A 57 -34.88 -20.72 7.30
C ILE A 57 -35.97 -19.80 6.75
N ALA A 58 -35.56 -18.72 6.10
CA ALA A 58 -36.47 -17.80 5.44
C ALA A 58 -37.23 -18.44 4.29
N TYR A 59 -36.51 -19.13 3.42
CA TYR A 59 -37.08 -19.89 2.32
C TYR A 59 -38.17 -20.84 2.84
N GLU A 60 -37.89 -21.57 3.91
CA GLU A 60 -38.85 -22.50 4.53
C GLU A 60 -40.10 -21.77 5.04
N LYS A 61 -39.94 -20.65 5.77
CA LYS A 61 -41.08 -19.85 6.26
C LYS A 61 -41.99 -19.35 5.13
N VAL A 62 -41.40 -18.86 4.04
CA VAL A 62 -42.15 -18.34 2.89
C VAL A 62 -42.86 -19.47 2.14
N ALA A 63 -42.17 -20.59 1.93
CA ALA A 63 -42.75 -21.77 1.30
C ALA A 63 -43.95 -22.31 2.10
N MET A 64 -43.87 -22.30 3.43
CA MET A 64 -44.96 -22.76 4.30
C MET A 64 -46.15 -21.78 4.34
N ALA A 65 -45.89 -20.47 4.37
CA ALA A 65 -46.93 -19.45 4.55
C ALA A 65 -47.70 -19.14 3.26
N GLU A 66 -46.99 -18.90 2.15
CA GLU A 66 -47.61 -18.42 0.90
C GLU A 66 -47.81 -19.55 -0.13
N ARG A 67 -47.07 -20.66 0.01
CA ARG A 67 -46.97 -21.73 -1.00
C ARG A 67 -46.83 -21.19 -2.43
N PRO A 68 -45.85 -20.30 -2.68
CA PRO A 68 -45.70 -19.66 -3.98
C PRO A 68 -45.23 -20.68 -5.02
N ASP A 69 -45.56 -20.43 -6.29
CA ASP A 69 -45.07 -21.27 -7.39
C ASP A 69 -43.55 -21.09 -7.59
N TRP A 70 -43.03 -19.90 -7.25
CA TRP A 70 -41.62 -19.55 -7.33
C TRP A 70 -41.21 -18.63 -6.18
N ILE A 71 -40.00 -18.82 -5.64
CA ILE A 71 -39.38 -17.89 -4.69
C ILE A 71 -38.21 -17.19 -5.38
N VAL A 72 -38.27 -15.86 -5.46
CA VAL A 72 -37.21 -15.02 -6.01
C VAL A 72 -36.46 -14.37 -4.85
N VAL A 73 -35.23 -14.83 -4.63
CA VAL A 73 -34.32 -14.28 -3.63
C VAL A 73 -33.56 -13.11 -4.25
N VAL A 74 -33.70 -11.93 -3.67
CA VAL A 74 -33.01 -10.72 -4.13
C VAL A 74 -32.15 -10.19 -2.97
N GLY A 75 -30.84 -10.09 -3.16
CA GLY A 75 -29.94 -9.52 -2.17
C GLY A 75 -29.45 -8.15 -2.60
N ASP A 76 -29.50 -7.16 -1.69
CA ASP A 76 -28.72 -5.93 -1.86
C ASP A 76 -27.23 -6.27 -1.69
N VAL A 77 -26.42 -5.88 -2.66
CA VAL A 77 -24.97 -6.06 -2.68
C VAL A 77 -24.28 -4.88 -1.97
N ASN A 78 -24.88 -4.33 -0.93
CA ASN A 78 -24.26 -3.36 -0.03
C ASN A 78 -23.27 -4.06 0.92
N SER A 79 -22.27 -4.73 0.35
CA SER A 79 -21.24 -5.43 1.13
C SER A 79 -20.37 -4.43 1.90
N ALA A 80 -19.74 -4.89 2.98
CA ALA A 80 -18.74 -4.10 3.71
C ALA A 80 -17.67 -3.49 2.78
N SER A 81 -17.32 -4.21 1.70
CA SER A 81 -16.40 -3.73 0.68
C SER A 81 -16.92 -2.51 -0.09
N VAL A 82 -18.20 -2.51 -0.47
CA VAL A 82 -18.82 -1.36 -1.16
C VAL A 82 -18.83 -0.13 -0.25
N GLN A 83 -19.18 -0.31 1.02
CA GLN A 83 -19.19 0.79 2.01
C GLN A 83 -17.78 1.34 2.25
N ALA A 84 -16.78 0.46 2.38
CA ALA A 84 -15.39 0.85 2.55
C ALA A 84 -14.87 1.66 1.36
N VAL A 85 -15.18 1.23 0.12
CA VAL A 85 -14.80 1.95 -1.10
C VAL A 85 -15.50 3.30 -1.16
N GLN A 86 -16.82 3.37 -0.98
CA GLN A 86 -17.57 4.62 -1.03
C GLN A 86 -17.07 5.65 -0.01
N LYS A 87 -16.66 5.19 1.18
CA LYS A 87 -16.09 6.03 2.23
C LYS A 87 -14.74 6.63 1.83
N VAL A 88 -13.88 5.86 1.15
CA VAL A 88 -12.49 6.26 0.87
C VAL A 88 -12.32 6.91 -0.51
N GLN A 89 -13.07 6.48 -1.52
CA GLN A 89 -12.91 6.89 -2.91
C GLN A 89 -12.87 8.42 -3.11
N PRO A 90 -13.69 9.26 -2.43
CA PRO A 90 -13.58 10.70 -2.57
C PRO A 90 -12.23 11.29 -2.13
N ALA A 91 -11.49 10.59 -1.26
CA ALA A 91 -10.15 10.99 -0.81
C ALA A 91 -9.02 10.46 -1.71
N VAL A 92 -9.33 9.61 -2.70
CA VAL A 92 -8.37 9.08 -3.67
C VAL A 92 -8.31 10.01 -4.87
N VAL A 93 -7.10 10.28 -5.35
CA VAL A 93 -6.87 11.22 -6.44
C VAL A 93 -5.94 10.63 -7.49
N THR A 94 -6.06 11.10 -8.73
CA THR A 94 -5.03 10.89 -9.76
C THR A 94 -3.93 11.92 -9.57
N VAL A 95 -2.68 11.47 -9.51
CA VAL A 95 -1.49 12.34 -9.54
C VAL A 95 -0.93 12.31 -10.95
N ILE A 96 -0.81 13.49 -11.56
CA ILE A 96 -0.19 13.68 -12.88
C ILE A 96 1.16 14.33 -12.66
N ASN A 97 2.20 13.69 -13.17
CA ASN A 97 3.57 14.19 -13.20
C ASN A 97 3.96 14.50 -14.64
N THR A 98 4.10 15.79 -14.93
CA THR A 98 4.67 16.29 -16.19
C THR A 98 6.17 16.44 -16.00
N GLN A 99 6.95 15.75 -16.82
CA GLN A 99 8.40 15.75 -16.74
C GLN A 99 9.02 16.76 -17.72
N PRO A 100 10.28 17.19 -17.50
CA PRO A 100 10.98 18.11 -18.39
C PRO A 100 10.96 17.63 -19.84
N ALA A 101 10.81 18.57 -20.77
CA ALA A 101 10.83 18.27 -22.19
C ALA A 101 12.19 17.66 -22.61
N GLN A 102 12.13 16.52 -23.30
CA GLN A 102 13.29 15.80 -23.79
C GLN A 102 13.36 15.85 -25.32
N ARG A 103 14.58 15.94 -25.85
CA ARG A 103 14.83 15.79 -27.29
C ARG A 103 14.91 14.31 -27.61
N VAL A 104 13.95 13.82 -28.37
CA VAL A 104 13.89 12.45 -28.85
C VAL A 104 14.28 12.45 -30.33
N PHE A 105 15.31 11.67 -30.67
CA PHE A 105 15.71 11.45 -32.05
C PHE A 105 14.86 10.32 -32.64
N SER A 106 14.10 10.61 -33.68
CA SER A 106 13.27 9.65 -34.41
C SER A 106 13.70 9.59 -35.88
N PHE A 107 13.22 8.57 -36.59
CA PHE A 107 13.41 8.41 -38.04
C PHE A 107 12.99 9.65 -38.84
N PHE A 108 12.03 10.43 -38.32
CA PHE A 108 11.52 11.67 -38.92
C PHE A 108 12.23 12.95 -38.42
N GLY A 109 13.35 12.82 -37.70
CA GLY A 109 14.14 13.94 -37.17
C GLY A 109 14.02 14.11 -35.66
N THR A 110 14.52 15.26 -35.16
CA THR A 110 14.52 15.59 -33.73
C THR A 110 13.15 16.13 -33.32
N GLN A 111 12.47 15.43 -32.41
CA GLN A 111 11.22 15.88 -31.80
C GLN A 111 11.47 16.28 -30.34
N ILE A 112 10.77 17.32 -29.88
CA ILE A 112 10.71 17.66 -28.46
C ILE A 112 9.45 17.02 -27.91
N GLN A 113 9.60 16.10 -26.97
CA GLN A 113 8.48 15.45 -26.29
C GLN A 113 8.48 15.86 -24.82
N GLN A 114 7.30 16.12 -24.25
CA GLN A 114 7.14 16.34 -22.83
C GLN A 114 6.43 15.12 -22.25
N PRO A 115 7.17 14.19 -21.62
CA PRO A 115 6.58 12.98 -21.08
C PRO A 115 5.64 13.32 -19.93
N THR A 116 4.53 12.58 -19.85
CA THR A 116 3.64 12.61 -18.71
C THR A 116 3.52 11.21 -18.13
N SER A 117 3.48 11.13 -16.81
CA SER A 117 3.22 9.91 -16.06
C SER A 117 2.07 10.16 -15.09
N SER A 118 1.39 9.10 -14.69
CA SER A 118 0.31 9.19 -13.72
C SER A 118 0.37 8.07 -12.72
N GLY A 119 0.00 8.39 -11.49
CA GLY A 119 -0.28 7.43 -10.43
C GLY A 119 -1.49 7.89 -9.62
N SER A 120 -1.59 7.35 -8.42
CA SER A 120 -2.63 7.67 -7.45
C SER A 120 -2.06 8.41 -6.25
N GLY A 121 -2.94 9.03 -5.48
CA GLY A 121 -2.61 9.63 -4.18
C GLY A 121 -3.79 9.54 -3.22
N VAL A 122 -3.50 9.76 -1.94
CA VAL A 122 -4.48 9.73 -0.85
C VAL A 122 -4.44 11.05 -0.10
N ILE A 123 -5.57 11.75 -0.03
CA ILE A 123 -5.71 12.95 0.78
C ILE A 123 -5.76 12.55 2.25
N ILE A 124 -4.75 12.95 3.03
CA ILE A 124 -4.59 12.58 4.45
C ILE A 124 -4.89 13.73 5.41
N SER A 125 -5.16 14.93 4.90
CA SER A 125 -5.49 16.09 5.75
C SER A 125 -6.40 17.10 5.04
N PRO A 126 -7.26 17.81 5.79
CA PRO A 126 -8.13 18.85 5.24
C PRO A 126 -7.35 20.08 4.75
N GLN A 127 -6.08 20.21 5.09
CA GLN A 127 -5.19 21.23 4.55
C GLN A 127 -4.74 20.91 3.12
N GLY A 128 -5.04 19.72 2.59
CA GLY A 128 -4.68 19.32 1.22
C GLY A 128 -3.33 18.60 1.10
N TYR A 129 -2.84 17.99 2.19
CA TYR A 129 -1.69 17.07 2.10
C TYR A 129 -2.12 15.73 1.52
N ILE A 130 -1.38 15.29 0.51
CA ILE A 130 -1.66 14.06 -0.23
C ILE A 130 -0.41 13.20 -0.18
N VAL A 131 -0.57 11.95 0.27
CA VAL A 131 0.48 10.93 0.17
C VAL A 131 0.41 10.27 -1.19
N THR A 132 1.56 10.00 -1.79
CA THR A 132 1.71 9.19 -3.01
C THR A 132 3.06 8.47 -2.95
N ASN A 133 3.42 7.70 -3.98
CA ASN A 133 4.75 7.13 -4.07
C ASN A 133 5.78 8.14 -4.56
N ASN A 134 7.03 7.97 -4.14
CA ASN A 134 8.13 8.77 -4.65
C ASN A 134 8.29 8.57 -6.17
N HIS A 135 8.28 7.33 -6.66
CA HIS A 135 8.44 7.05 -8.10
C HIS A 135 7.35 7.66 -8.99
N VAL A 136 6.18 8.03 -8.43
CA VAL A 136 5.11 8.73 -9.17
C VAL A 136 5.47 10.18 -9.43
N ILE A 137 6.22 10.82 -8.53
CA ILE A 137 6.56 12.26 -8.58
C ILE A 137 8.01 12.55 -8.97
N GLU A 138 8.81 11.51 -9.21
CA GLU A 138 10.22 11.66 -9.59
C GLU A 138 10.39 12.43 -10.90
N ASN A 139 11.48 13.20 -10.98
CA ASN A 139 11.85 13.99 -12.17
C ASN A 139 10.73 14.91 -12.69
N HIS A 140 9.89 15.44 -11.80
CA HIS A 140 8.79 16.32 -12.20
C HIS A 140 9.27 17.72 -12.59
N GLU A 141 8.65 18.29 -13.63
CA GLU A 141 8.63 19.72 -13.93
C GLU A 141 7.41 20.37 -13.26
N SER A 142 6.27 19.69 -13.29
CA SER A 142 5.05 20.13 -12.60
C SER A 142 4.17 18.96 -12.18
N LEU A 143 3.41 19.17 -11.10
CA LEU A 143 2.47 18.20 -10.55
C LEU A 143 1.05 18.74 -10.59
N GLN A 144 0.10 17.89 -10.94
CA GLN A 144 -1.33 18.19 -10.92
C GLN A 144 -2.08 17.02 -10.30
N VAL A 145 -3.15 17.33 -9.57
CA VAL A 145 -4.07 16.37 -8.99
C VAL A 145 -5.41 16.45 -9.71
N ILE A 146 -6.03 15.30 -9.99
CA ILE A 146 -7.43 15.19 -10.39
C ILE A 146 -8.19 14.48 -9.26
N TYR A 147 -9.16 15.17 -8.67
CA TYR A 147 -10.03 14.62 -7.64
C TYR A 147 -11.03 13.61 -8.23
N ALA A 148 -11.64 12.80 -7.37
CA ALA A 148 -12.66 11.82 -7.78
C ALA A 148 -13.87 12.46 -8.50
N ASP A 149 -14.19 13.73 -8.20
CA ASP A 149 -15.23 14.52 -8.86
C ASP A 149 -14.80 15.15 -10.21
N GLY A 150 -13.56 14.92 -10.63
CA GLY A 150 -12.99 15.43 -11.88
C GLY A 150 -12.39 16.83 -11.79
N ARG A 151 -12.53 17.55 -10.67
CA ARG A 151 -11.84 18.84 -10.46
C ARG A 151 -10.33 18.63 -10.51
N LYS A 152 -9.62 19.62 -11.03
CA LYS A 152 -8.16 19.62 -11.15
C LYS A 152 -7.54 20.68 -10.25
N ALA A 153 -6.42 20.37 -9.63
CA ALA A 153 -5.66 21.32 -8.81
C ALA A 153 -4.16 21.19 -9.07
N PRO A 154 -3.40 22.30 -9.19
CA PRO A 154 -1.95 22.24 -9.18
C PRO A 154 -1.46 21.75 -7.81
N ALA A 155 -0.41 20.93 -7.81
CA ALA A 155 0.20 20.40 -6.61
C ALA A 155 1.68 20.80 -6.52
N LYS A 156 2.20 20.90 -5.31
CA LYS A 156 3.62 21.13 -5.03
C LYS A 156 4.19 19.99 -4.20
N LEU A 157 5.43 19.59 -4.50
CA LEU A 157 6.14 18.65 -3.64
C LEU A 157 6.42 19.32 -2.28
N VAL A 158 6.09 18.62 -1.20
CA VAL A 158 6.45 19.00 0.17
C VAL A 158 7.77 18.34 0.56
N GLY A 159 7.89 17.05 0.25
CA GLY A 159 9.10 16.27 0.45
C GLY A 159 8.87 14.83 -0.03
N ALA A 160 9.97 14.10 -0.21
CA ALA A 160 9.93 12.70 -0.61
C ALA A 160 11.05 11.93 0.08
N ASP A 161 10.83 10.62 0.19
CA ASP A 161 11.76 9.67 0.72
C ASP A 161 11.86 8.45 -0.22
N PRO A 162 12.91 8.41 -1.08
CA PRO A 162 13.03 7.38 -2.10
C PRO A 162 13.24 5.98 -1.51
N TYR A 163 13.79 5.87 -0.30
CA TYR A 163 14.09 4.57 0.31
C TYR A 163 12.88 3.86 0.93
N ALA A 164 11.78 4.58 1.13
CA ALA A 164 10.49 4.00 1.48
C ALA A 164 9.49 4.12 0.34
N ASP A 165 9.88 4.74 -0.78
CA ASP A 165 8.99 5.07 -1.89
C ASP A 165 7.76 5.89 -1.45
N VAL A 166 7.93 6.84 -0.51
CA VAL A 166 6.87 7.71 0.01
C VAL A 166 7.14 9.16 -0.39
N ALA A 167 6.12 9.87 -0.87
CA ALA A 167 6.17 11.30 -1.06
C ALA A 167 4.90 12.00 -0.55
N VAL A 168 5.05 13.26 -0.16
CA VAL A 168 3.93 14.13 0.19
C VAL A 168 3.90 15.31 -0.77
N ILE A 169 2.73 15.51 -1.39
CA ILE A 169 2.42 16.68 -2.21
C ILE A 169 1.31 17.50 -1.55
N LYS A 170 1.21 18.78 -1.90
CA LYS A 170 0.26 19.74 -1.35
C LYS A 170 -0.54 20.40 -2.45
N VAL A 171 -1.86 20.41 -2.31
CA VAL A 171 -2.80 21.20 -3.11
C VAL A 171 -3.37 22.35 -2.27
N GLU A 172 -3.75 23.44 -2.92
CA GLU A 172 -4.43 24.56 -2.26
C GLU A 172 -5.96 24.48 -2.46
N GLY A 173 -6.72 24.98 -1.48
CA GLY A 173 -8.18 25.02 -1.52
C GLY A 173 -8.87 23.83 -0.84
N GLU A 174 -10.17 23.73 -1.07
CA GLU A 174 -11.04 22.73 -0.44
C GLU A 174 -10.92 21.35 -1.11
N VAL A 175 -10.65 20.33 -0.30
CA VAL A 175 -10.58 18.93 -0.70
C VAL A 175 -11.92 18.22 -0.49
N PRO A 176 -12.30 17.26 -1.37
CA PRO A 176 -13.61 16.59 -1.30
C PRO A 176 -13.77 15.67 -0.08
N ALA A 177 -12.69 15.04 0.40
CA ALA A 177 -12.67 14.20 1.59
C ALA A 177 -11.24 13.97 2.09
N VAL A 178 -11.14 13.39 3.28
CA VAL A 178 -9.87 12.98 3.91
C VAL A 178 -9.98 11.52 4.31
N ALA A 179 -9.00 10.72 3.92
CA ALA A 179 -8.94 9.32 4.29
C ALA A 179 -8.49 9.18 5.75
N THR A 180 -9.04 8.20 6.46
CA THR A 180 -8.57 7.83 7.80
C THR A 180 -7.49 6.77 7.68
N LEU A 181 -6.31 7.00 8.29
CA LEU A 181 -5.28 5.97 8.41
C LEU A 181 -5.70 4.94 9.48
N GLY A 182 -5.51 3.65 9.19
CA GLY A 182 -5.63 2.56 10.14
C GLY A 182 -4.29 2.20 10.76
N ASP A 183 -4.30 1.24 11.68
CA ASP A 183 -3.10 0.70 12.31
C ASP A 183 -2.62 -0.56 11.58
N SER A 184 -1.54 -0.43 10.79
CA SER A 184 -0.99 -1.53 10.02
C SER A 184 -0.31 -2.61 10.88
N ASP A 185 0.07 -2.29 12.12
CA ASP A 185 0.73 -3.27 12.99
C ASP A 185 -0.28 -4.30 13.53
N SER A 186 -1.53 -3.87 13.69
CA SER A 186 -2.65 -4.72 14.13
C SER A 186 -3.12 -5.75 13.09
N LEU A 187 -2.75 -5.58 11.82
CA LEU A 187 -3.17 -6.45 10.72
C LEU A 187 -2.77 -7.91 10.94
N GLN A 188 -3.71 -8.81 10.66
CA GLN A 188 -3.50 -10.25 10.57
C GLN A 188 -3.40 -10.71 9.12
N ILE A 189 -2.59 -11.76 8.88
CA ILE A 189 -2.56 -12.45 7.59
C ILE A 189 -3.94 -13.08 7.33
N GLY A 190 -4.45 -12.93 6.11
CA GLY A 190 -5.79 -13.37 5.71
C GLY A 190 -6.88 -12.32 5.88
N GLU A 191 -6.59 -11.15 6.46
CA GLU A 191 -7.56 -10.05 6.49
C GLU A 191 -7.88 -9.54 5.09
N ASN A 192 -9.16 -9.32 4.82
CA ASN A 192 -9.64 -8.78 3.55
C ASN A 192 -9.16 -7.33 3.35
N VAL A 193 -8.65 -7.06 2.17
CA VAL A 193 -8.18 -5.74 1.76
C VAL A 193 -8.68 -5.37 0.37
N ILE A 194 -8.73 -4.07 0.14
CA ILE A 194 -9.19 -3.48 -1.11
C ILE A 194 -8.14 -2.46 -1.55
N ALA A 195 -7.60 -2.61 -2.74
CA ALA A 195 -6.74 -1.61 -3.35
C ALA A 195 -7.58 -0.69 -4.24
N ILE A 196 -7.36 0.62 -4.10
CA ILE A 196 -8.03 1.63 -4.91
C ILE A 196 -6.97 2.41 -5.68
N GLY A 197 -7.18 2.61 -6.98
CA GLY A 197 -6.34 3.45 -7.81
C GLY A 197 -7.13 4.30 -8.79
N SER A 198 -6.51 5.36 -9.29
CA SER A 198 -7.09 6.30 -10.24
C SER A 198 -6.02 6.77 -11.21
N ALA A 199 -5.68 5.94 -12.20
CA ALA A 199 -4.75 6.31 -13.27
C ALA A 199 -5.38 7.25 -14.30
N LEU A 200 -4.56 7.91 -15.11
CA LEU A 200 -5.02 8.69 -16.26
C LEU A 200 -5.56 7.75 -17.37
N GLY A 201 -6.70 8.11 -17.99
CA GLY A 201 -7.33 7.35 -19.08
C GLY A 201 -8.71 6.77 -18.70
N ASP A 202 -9.07 5.64 -19.28
CA ASP A 202 -10.38 4.97 -19.09
C ASP A 202 -10.52 4.26 -17.72
N PHE A 203 -9.47 4.23 -16.90
CA PHE A 203 -9.37 3.41 -15.67
C PHE A 203 -9.37 4.23 -14.37
N LYS A 204 -10.25 5.24 -14.27
CA LYS A 204 -10.44 6.00 -13.02
C LYS A 204 -11.12 5.13 -11.96
N ASN A 205 -10.68 5.24 -10.71
CA ASN A 205 -11.27 4.53 -9.55
C ASN A 205 -11.34 3.01 -9.74
N THR A 206 -10.26 2.41 -10.22
CA THR A 206 -10.14 0.95 -10.29
C THR A 206 -10.06 0.38 -8.87
N VAL A 207 -10.89 -0.62 -8.60
CA VAL A 207 -10.94 -1.32 -7.31
C VAL A 207 -10.57 -2.77 -7.53
N THR A 208 -9.61 -3.26 -6.76
CA THR A 208 -9.24 -4.68 -6.71
C THR A 208 -9.30 -5.13 -5.26
N ALA A 209 -9.66 -6.39 -5.02
CA ALA A 209 -9.80 -6.95 -3.67
C ALA A 209 -8.97 -8.21 -3.53
N GLY A 210 -8.54 -8.48 -2.31
CA GLY A 210 -7.71 -9.62 -1.94
C GLY A 210 -7.59 -9.71 -0.42
N VAL A 211 -6.52 -10.33 0.06
CA VAL A 211 -6.19 -10.45 1.48
C VAL A 211 -4.77 -9.97 1.75
N ILE A 212 -4.44 -9.75 3.02
CA ILE A 212 -3.03 -9.67 3.45
C ILE A 212 -2.42 -11.06 3.35
N SER A 213 -1.52 -11.27 2.39
CA SER A 213 -0.84 -12.54 2.14
C SER A 213 0.39 -12.73 3.04
N ALA A 214 1.08 -11.63 3.39
CA ALA A 214 2.21 -11.63 4.31
C ALA A 214 2.50 -10.19 4.81
N LYS A 215 3.29 -10.08 5.89
CA LYS A 215 3.84 -8.81 6.40
C LYS A 215 5.36 -8.88 6.47
N GLY A 216 6.03 -7.73 6.58
CA GLY A 216 7.47 -7.68 6.82
C GLY A 216 8.32 -8.10 5.62
N ARG A 217 7.79 -7.97 4.39
CA ARG A 217 8.54 -8.35 3.19
C ARG A 217 9.62 -7.32 2.88
N SER A 218 10.75 -7.82 2.36
CA SER A 218 11.80 -7.01 1.78
C SER A 218 11.75 -7.16 0.26
N LEU A 219 11.76 -6.04 -0.46
CA LEU A 219 11.76 -6.01 -1.92
C LEU A 219 13.02 -5.35 -2.43
N ASP A 220 13.87 -6.12 -3.12
CA ASP A 220 15.01 -5.57 -3.84
C ASP A 220 14.52 -4.63 -4.96
N THR A 221 15.00 -3.40 -4.94
CA THR A 221 14.66 -2.41 -5.98
C THR A 221 15.54 -2.54 -7.22
N GLY A 222 16.64 -3.30 -7.14
CA GLY A 222 17.68 -3.33 -8.16
C GLY A 222 18.56 -2.08 -8.20
N GLU A 223 18.34 -1.13 -7.29
CA GLU A 223 19.08 0.14 -7.19
C GLU A 223 20.07 0.18 -6.01
N GLY A 224 20.37 -0.99 -5.44
CA GLY A 224 21.31 -1.14 -4.33
C GLY A 224 20.69 -0.87 -2.94
N PHE A 225 19.36 -0.87 -2.83
CA PHE A 225 18.63 -0.90 -1.57
C PHE A 225 17.35 -1.73 -1.72
N SER A 226 16.70 -2.06 -0.60
CA SER A 226 15.43 -2.78 -0.58
C SER A 226 14.35 -1.93 0.08
N LEU A 227 13.12 -2.03 -0.42
CA LEU A 227 11.94 -1.56 0.31
C LEU A 227 11.63 -2.57 1.41
N GLU A 228 11.77 -2.13 2.65
CA GLU A 228 11.63 -2.98 3.83
C GLU A 228 10.24 -2.87 4.46
N ASN A 229 9.89 -3.87 5.27
CA ASN A 229 8.64 -3.91 6.04
C ASN A 229 7.36 -3.83 5.18
N MET A 230 7.38 -4.38 3.97
CA MET A 230 6.28 -4.27 3.04
C MET A 230 5.13 -5.24 3.41
N LEU A 231 3.90 -4.78 3.21
CA LEU A 231 2.70 -5.64 3.20
C LEU A 231 2.62 -6.33 1.84
N GLN A 232 2.35 -7.62 1.84
CA GLN A 232 2.07 -8.39 0.63
C GLN A 232 0.56 -8.68 0.56
N THR A 233 -0.02 -8.55 -0.63
CA THR A 233 -1.42 -8.86 -0.90
C THR A 233 -1.57 -9.57 -2.24
N ASP A 234 -2.62 -10.36 -2.41
CA ASP A 234 -3.05 -10.90 -3.71
C ASP A 234 -4.06 -10.01 -4.43
N ALA A 235 -4.46 -8.87 -3.83
CA ALA A 235 -5.19 -7.83 -4.54
C ALA A 235 -4.33 -7.34 -5.72
N ALA A 236 -4.90 -7.32 -6.92
CA ALA A 236 -4.15 -6.93 -8.11
C ALA A 236 -3.67 -5.46 -8.01
N ILE A 237 -2.34 -5.27 -7.99
CA ILE A 237 -1.68 -3.96 -7.99
C ILE A 237 -1.03 -3.75 -9.35
N ASN A 238 -1.50 -2.75 -10.10
CA ASN A 238 -0.96 -2.35 -11.40
C ASN A 238 -0.52 -0.88 -11.36
N HIS A 239 0.11 -0.38 -12.43
CA HIS A 239 0.62 1.00 -12.52
C HIS A 239 -0.40 2.09 -12.12
N GLY A 240 -1.70 1.85 -12.29
CA GLY A 240 -2.75 2.78 -11.88
C GLY A 240 -3.01 2.89 -10.39
N ASN A 241 -2.63 1.86 -9.61
CA ASN A 241 -2.86 1.80 -8.17
C ASN A 241 -1.68 2.34 -7.36
N SER A 242 -0.47 2.48 -7.96
CA SER A 242 0.71 3.06 -7.30
C SER A 242 0.40 4.41 -6.66
N GLY A 243 0.67 4.54 -5.37
CA GLY A 243 0.41 5.73 -4.57
C GLY A 243 -1.02 5.84 -4.03
N GLY A 244 -1.92 4.95 -4.46
CA GLY A 244 -3.29 4.82 -3.96
C GLY A 244 -3.36 3.96 -2.70
N PRO A 245 -4.51 3.94 -2.00
CA PRO A 245 -4.61 3.25 -0.73
C PRO A 245 -4.86 1.75 -0.90
N LEU A 246 -4.28 0.96 0.00
CA LEU A 246 -4.78 -0.34 0.40
C LEU A 246 -5.63 -0.13 1.67
N ILE A 247 -6.89 -0.56 1.65
CA ILE A 247 -7.85 -0.32 2.74
C ILE A 247 -8.38 -1.63 3.33
N ASN A 248 -8.72 -1.59 4.61
CA ASN A 248 -9.50 -2.65 5.26
C ASN A 248 -11.02 -2.45 5.03
N LEU A 249 -11.84 -3.42 5.46
CA LEU A 249 -13.30 -3.36 5.33
C LEU A 249 -13.97 -2.24 6.18
N ALA A 250 -13.24 -1.59 7.08
CA ALA A 250 -13.72 -0.41 7.80
C ALA A 250 -13.49 0.91 7.02
N GLY A 251 -12.89 0.83 5.84
CA GLY A 251 -12.52 1.99 5.03
C GLY A 251 -11.41 2.82 5.70
N GLN A 252 -10.46 2.16 6.34
CA GLN A 252 -9.23 2.77 6.83
C GLN A 252 -8.08 2.39 5.92
N VAL A 253 -7.19 3.34 5.63
CA VAL A 253 -5.97 3.11 4.83
C VAL A 253 -4.96 2.38 5.70
N ILE A 254 -4.67 1.14 5.34
CA ILE A 254 -3.72 0.26 6.04
C ILE A 254 -2.38 0.13 5.30
N GLY A 255 -2.31 0.64 4.07
CA GLY A 255 -1.07 0.83 3.34
C GLY A 255 -1.22 1.70 2.09
N ILE A 256 -0.10 2.01 1.46
CA ILE A 256 -0.02 2.71 0.18
C ILE A 256 0.56 1.75 -0.85
N ASN A 257 -0.22 1.44 -1.88
CA ASN A 257 0.15 0.48 -2.92
C ASN A 257 1.40 0.97 -3.65
N THR A 258 2.36 0.08 -3.89
CA THR A 258 3.52 0.36 -4.75
C THR A 258 3.65 -0.75 -5.79
N ALA A 259 3.76 -0.35 -7.07
CA ALA A 259 3.99 -1.28 -8.16
C ALA A 259 5.49 -1.54 -8.31
N ILE A 260 6.08 -2.33 -7.42
CA ILE A 260 7.43 -2.86 -7.62
C ILE A 260 7.38 -4.38 -7.63
N VAL A 261 7.36 -4.95 -8.83
CA VAL A 261 8.01 -6.22 -9.13
C VAL A 261 8.82 -5.99 -10.41
N ARG A 262 10.00 -5.40 -10.28
CA ARG A 262 11.00 -5.43 -11.36
C ARG A 262 11.83 -6.67 -11.11
N GLY A 263 11.61 -7.70 -11.93
CA GLY A 263 12.23 -9.00 -11.77
C GLY A 263 13.74 -8.90 -11.62
N SER A 264 14.26 -9.35 -10.47
CA SER A 264 15.65 -9.78 -10.38
C SER A 264 15.85 -10.87 -11.44
N GLY A 265 16.81 -10.68 -12.33
CA GLY A 265 17.07 -11.52 -13.52
C GLY A 265 17.49 -12.97 -13.25
N LEU A 266 16.72 -13.73 -12.48
CA LEU A 266 16.82 -15.17 -12.29
C LEU A 266 15.42 -15.79 -12.41
N GLY A 267 15.01 -16.10 -13.65
CA GLY A 267 13.81 -16.90 -13.94
C GLY A 267 12.59 -16.08 -14.37
N GLY A 268 12.07 -16.40 -15.56
CA GLY A 268 11.02 -15.67 -16.28
C GLY A 268 9.59 -15.83 -15.76
N ASP A 269 9.41 -16.05 -14.46
CA ASP A 269 8.07 -16.13 -13.87
C ASP A 269 7.73 -14.77 -13.25
N VAL A 270 7.01 -13.94 -13.99
CA VAL A 270 6.26 -12.83 -13.39
C VAL A 270 5.21 -13.50 -12.51
N ALA A 271 5.44 -13.56 -11.20
CA ALA A 271 4.51 -14.17 -10.28
C ALA A 271 3.20 -13.36 -10.26
N GLU A 272 2.21 -13.84 -11.02
CA GLU A 272 0.85 -13.32 -11.01
C GLU A 272 0.30 -13.36 -9.57
N GLY A 273 -0.36 -12.29 -9.12
CA GLY A 273 -0.95 -12.22 -7.78
C GLY A 273 -0.02 -11.79 -6.65
N LEU A 274 1.13 -11.16 -6.94
CA LEU A 274 1.96 -10.50 -5.94
C LEU A 274 1.81 -8.97 -5.99
N GLY A 275 1.02 -8.42 -5.06
CA GLY A 275 0.92 -6.98 -4.80
C GLY A 275 1.65 -6.59 -3.52
N PHE A 276 2.20 -5.36 -3.49
CA PHE A 276 2.91 -4.83 -2.33
C PHE A 276 2.40 -3.45 -1.92
N SER A 277 2.44 -3.17 -0.63
CA SER A 277 2.05 -1.88 -0.05
C SER A 277 2.95 -1.48 1.11
N ILE A 278 3.22 -0.19 1.19
CA ILE A 278 3.95 0.42 2.31
C ILE A 278 2.97 0.52 3.49
N PRO A 279 3.26 -0.01 4.69
CA PRO A 279 2.32 0.02 5.82
C PRO A 279 1.91 1.44 6.23
N SER A 280 0.65 1.62 6.67
CA SER A 280 0.12 2.93 7.07
C SER A 280 0.89 3.58 8.22
N ASN A 281 1.42 2.80 9.18
CA ASN A 281 2.22 3.35 10.28
C ASN A 281 3.56 3.94 9.77
N THR A 282 4.23 3.24 8.85
CA THR A 282 5.45 3.73 8.17
C THR A 282 5.15 4.99 7.36
N VAL A 283 4.04 4.98 6.60
CA VAL A 283 3.58 6.15 5.84
C VAL A 283 3.29 7.34 6.76
N SER A 284 2.60 7.12 7.87
CA SER A 284 2.25 8.15 8.84
C SER A 284 3.50 8.79 9.45
N GLU A 285 4.48 7.98 9.86
CA GLU A 285 5.73 8.47 10.42
C GLU A 285 6.49 9.33 9.40
N ILE A 286 6.69 8.82 8.19
CA ILE A 286 7.44 9.53 7.14
C ILE A 286 6.69 10.80 6.73
N ALA A 287 5.39 10.71 6.42
CA ALA A 287 4.60 11.85 5.98
C ALA A 287 4.58 12.96 7.03
N SER A 288 4.51 12.63 8.33
CA SER A 288 4.55 13.64 9.40
C SER A 288 5.85 14.45 9.41
N GLN A 289 7.00 13.81 9.14
CA GLN A 289 8.30 14.48 9.05
C GLN A 289 8.45 15.25 7.74
N LEU A 290 7.99 14.69 6.61
CA LEU A 290 7.98 15.40 5.34
C LEU A 290 7.14 16.68 5.44
N ILE A 291 5.97 16.63 6.10
CA ILE A 291 5.11 17.80 6.30
C ILE A 291 5.76 18.84 7.21
N SER A 292 6.38 18.43 8.31
CA SER A 292 6.91 19.35 9.32
C SER A 292 8.29 19.91 8.98
N LYS A 293 9.15 19.13 8.31
CA LYS A 293 10.56 19.45 8.06
C LYS A 293 10.92 19.56 6.58
N GLY A 294 10.11 18.99 5.68
CA GLY A 294 10.41 18.88 4.24
C GLY A 294 11.26 17.67 3.86
N TYR A 295 11.69 16.85 4.82
CA TYR A 295 12.53 15.65 4.62
C TYR A 295 12.33 14.66 5.77
N TYR A 296 12.68 13.39 5.54
CA TYR A 296 12.67 12.33 6.55
C TYR A 296 14.09 12.10 7.09
N GLU A 297 14.24 12.09 8.41
CA GLU A 297 15.53 11.89 9.07
C GLU A 297 15.90 10.41 9.15
N ARG A 298 16.56 9.91 8.11
CA ARG A 298 17.06 8.53 8.11
C ARG A 298 18.33 8.37 8.93
N PRO A 299 18.40 7.36 9.82
CA PRO A 299 19.64 6.99 10.48
C PRO A 299 20.67 6.60 9.41
N PHE A 300 21.86 7.16 9.54
CA PHE A 300 22.95 6.98 8.59
C PHE A 300 24.24 6.68 9.31
N LEU A 301 24.90 5.62 8.86
CA LEU A 301 26.17 5.20 9.41
C LEU A 301 27.37 5.83 8.69
N GLY A 302 27.27 6.12 7.38
CA GLY A 302 28.39 6.67 6.61
C GLY A 302 29.36 5.63 6.08
N ILE A 303 28.84 4.49 5.60
CA ILE A 303 29.68 3.42 5.05
C ILE A 303 29.24 3.01 3.65
N ARG A 304 30.20 2.64 2.81
CA ARG A 304 29.97 1.75 1.67
C ARG A 304 30.20 0.33 2.11
N TRP A 305 29.30 -0.55 1.71
CA TRP A 305 29.27 -1.89 2.26
C TRP A 305 28.82 -2.93 1.26
N GLN A 306 29.11 -4.18 1.60
CA GLN A 306 28.66 -5.37 0.89
C GLN A 306 28.11 -6.38 1.89
N ALA A 307 26.93 -6.93 1.61
CA ALA A 307 26.38 -8.01 2.42
C ALA A 307 27.28 -9.23 2.39
N ILE A 308 27.47 -9.87 3.54
CA ILE A 308 28.04 -11.21 3.65
C ILE A 308 26.86 -12.17 3.81
N THR A 309 26.72 -13.05 2.84
CA THR A 309 25.81 -14.20 2.89
C THR A 309 26.58 -15.47 3.27
N PRO A 310 25.91 -16.57 3.63
CA PRO A 310 26.58 -17.83 3.99
C PRO A 310 27.52 -18.34 2.90
N GLU A 311 27.17 -18.13 1.62
CA GLU A 311 27.99 -18.50 0.48
C GLU A 311 29.27 -17.66 0.41
N ILE A 312 29.15 -16.33 0.58
CA ILE A 312 30.28 -15.40 0.60
C ILE A 312 31.18 -15.70 1.80
N ALA A 313 30.58 -15.91 2.98
CA ALA A 313 31.30 -16.25 4.20
C ALA A 313 32.13 -17.53 4.03
N LYS A 314 31.49 -18.61 3.56
CA LYS A 314 32.15 -19.89 3.32
C LYS A 314 33.26 -19.79 2.28
N ALA A 315 33.02 -19.07 1.18
CA ALA A 315 34.03 -18.89 0.12
C ALA A 315 35.27 -18.14 0.61
N ASN A 316 35.13 -17.29 1.63
CA ASN A 316 36.22 -16.48 2.20
C ASN A 316 36.72 -17.02 3.55
N GLY A 317 36.22 -18.15 4.05
CA GLY A 317 36.63 -18.74 5.32
C GLY A 317 36.31 -17.89 6.54
N LEU A 318 35.23 -17.11 6.49
CA LEU A 318 34.81 -16.23 7.60
C LEU A 318 34.17 -17.06 8.73
N PRO A 319 34.34 -16.67 10.02
CA PRO A 319 33.80 -17.40 11.17
C PRO A 319 32.31 -17.14 11.45
N MET A 320 31.62 -16.39 10.58
CA MET A 320 30.21 -16.01 10.70
C MET A 320 29.51 -16.20 9.36
N ASP A 321 28.23 -16.53 9.38
CA ASP A 321 27.43 -16.77 8.17
C ASP A 321 26.90 -15.47 7.55
N TRP A 322 26.65 -14.45 8.37
CA TRP A 322 26.02 -13.20 7.96
C TRP A 322 26.74 -11.98 8.52
N GLY A 323 26.61 -10.86 7.81
CA GLY A 323 27.10 -9.57 8.25
C GLY A 323 27.24 -8.56 7.12
N VAL A 324 27.95 -7.48 7.39
CA VAL A 324 28.20 -6.39 6.45
C VAL A 324 29.68 -6.09 6.42
N TYR A 325 30.30 -6.39 5.29
CA TYR A 325 31.68 -6.01 5.02
C TYR A 325 31.75 -4.51 4.71
N VAL A 326 32.57 -3.80 5.49
CA VAL A 326 32.79 -2.36 5.35
C VAL A 326 33.87 -2.13 4.29
N GLN A 327 33.46 -1.65 3.13
CA GLN A 327 34.38 -1.33 2.02
C GLN A 327 35.06 0.03 2.26
N MET A 328 34.30 1.01 2.72
CA MET A 328 34.77 2.37 2.96
C MET A 328 33.97 3.01 4.09
N VAL A 329 34.65 3.84 4.88
CA VAL A 329 34.05 4.71 5.90
C VAL A 329 34.22 6.15 5.44
N GLU A 330 33.13 6.90 5.42
CA GLU A 330 33.12 8.31 5.06
C GLU A 330 33.57 9.17 6.25
N ALA A 331 34.53 10.09 6.03
CA ALA A 331 35.07 10.91 7.09
C ALA A 331 34.01 11.83 7.74
N GLY A 332 34.07 11.96 9.06
CA GLY A 332 33.13 12.78 9.86
C GLY A 332 31.78 12.13 10.14
N THR A 333 31.52 10.92 9.63
CA THR A 333 30.24 10.22 9.81
C THR A 333 30.15 9.44 11.13
N ALA A 334 28.98 8.87 11.43
CA ALA A 334 28.77 8.05 12.62
C ALA A 334 29.74 6.85 12.71
N ALA A 335 30.04 6.18 11.59
CA ALA A 335 31.03 5.11 11.53
C ALA A 335 32.45 5.58 11.85
N ASP A 336 32.86 6.70 11.26
CA ASP A 336 34.19 7.28 11.49
C ASP A 336 34.39 7.64 12.96
N ASN A 337 33.40 8.33 13.54
CA ASN A 337 33.40 8.70 14.96
C ASN A 337 33.35 7.47 15.90
N ALA A 338 32.71 6.37 15.48
CA ALA A 338 32.69 5.11 16.21
C ALA A 338 34.02 4.31 16.07
N GLY A 339 34.95 4.75 15.22
CA GLY A 339 36.22 4.08 14.98
C GLY A 339 36.11 2.84 14.10
N LEU A 340 35.05 2.75 13.29
CA LEU A 340 34.89 1.73 12.26
C LEU A 340 35.93 1.92 11.14
N ARG A 341 36.34 0.85 10.48
CA ARG A 341 37.40 0.86 9.46
C ARG A 341 37.00 0.04 8.24
N SER A 342 37.61 0.35 7.10
CA SER A 342 37.56 -0.55 5.95
C SER A 342 38.16 -1.91 6.33
N GLY A 343 37.51 -3.00 5.91
CA GLY A 343 37.87 -4.37 6.30
C GLY A 343 37.07 -4.93 7.47
N ASP A 344 36.38 -4.08 8.24
CA ASP A 344 35.51 -4.51 9.33
C ASP A 344 34.30 -5.29 8.80
N ILE A 345 33.79 -6.20 9.62
CA ILE A 345 32.49 -6.84 9.37
C ILE A 345 31.54 -6.55 10.52
N ILE A 346 30.48 -5.80 10.26
CA ILE A 346 29.41 -5.57 11.24
C ILE A 346 28.50 -6.81 11.25
N THR A 347 28.27 -7.37 12.43
CA THR A 347 27.43 -8.57 12.62
C THR A 347 26.15 -8.27 13.41
N GLN A 348 26.12 -7.16 14.16
CA GLN A 348 24.99 -6.79 15.01
C GLN A 348 24.97 -5.27 15.25
N ILE A 349 23.78 -4.70 15.40
CA ILE A 349 23.57 -3.32 15.83
C ILE A 349 22.59 -3.31 17.00
N GLY A 350 23.04 -2.85 18.16
CA GLY A 350 22.29 -2.95 19.41
C GLY A 350 21.96 -4.41 19.72
N GLN A 351 20.67 -4.72 19.83
CA GLN A 351 20.18 -6.08 20.09
C GLN A 351 19.85 -6.89 18.83
N TYR A 352 20.02 -6.32 17.63
CA TYR A 352 19.58 -6.92 16.39
C TYR A 352 20.76 -7.48 15.60
N GLU A 353 20.80 -8.80 15.43
CA GLU A 353 21.76 -9.48 14.57
C GLU A 353 21.43 -9.25 13.10
N ILE A 354 22.46 -9.16 12.26
CA ILE A 354 22.30 -9.02 10.81
C ILE A 354 22.23 -10.42 10.21
N ASN A 355 21.15 -10.72 9.50
CA ASN A 355 20.91 -12.00 8.83
C ASN A 355 19.99 -11.82 7.60
N ASP A 356 19.47 -12.93 7.06
CA ASP A 356 18.54 -12.94 5.92
C ASP A 356 17.23 -12.21 6.21
N GLU A 357 16.69 -12.38 7.43
CA GLU A 357 15.45 -11.72 7.85
C GLU A 357 15.66 -10.27 8.32
N ASN A 358 16.83 -9.97 8.87
CA ASN A 358 17.21 -8.66 9.40
C ASN A 358 18.41 -8.13 8.62
N THR A 359 18.15 -7.61 7.42
CA THR A 359 19.17 -6.93 6.62
C THR A 359 19.79 -5.77 7.40
N PHE A 360 21.04 -5.41 7.11
CA PHE A 360 21.68 -4.23 7.73
C PHE A 360 20.85 -2.96 7.62
N PHE A 361 20.23 -2.76 6.45
CA PHE A 361 19.40 -1.60 6.20
C PHE A 361 18.13 -1.63 7.08
N SER A 362 17.46 -2.78 7.17
CA SER A 362 16.30 -2.95 8.05
C SER A 362 16.67 -2.71 9.53
N VAL A 363 17.81 -3.23 9.98
CA VAL A 363 18.29 -3.06 11.36
C VAL A 363 18.65 -1.60 11.64
N LEU A 364 19.38 -0.94 10.74
CA LEU A 364 19.75 0.47 10.89
C LEU A 364 18.51 1.37 11.00
N ASN A 365 17.47 1.11 10.22
CA ASN A 365 16.22 1.86 10.24
C ASN A 365 15.38 1.66 11.51
N ARG A 366 15.75 0.76 12.43
CA ARG A 366 15.11 0.63 13.75
C ARG A 366 15.56 1.71 14.74
N PHE A 367 16.64 2.43 14.42
CA PHE A 367 17.22 3.47 15.25
C PHE A 367 16.86 4.86 14.75
N LYS A 368 16.91 5.86 15.63
CA LYS A 368 16.66 7.26 15.29
C LYS A 368 17.96 8.04 15.11
N VAL A 369 17.90 9.11 14.35
CA VAL A 369 18.98 10.11 14.31
C VAL A 369 19.22 10.66 15.73
N GLY A 370 20.47 10.66 16.16
CA GLY A 370 20.89 11.05 17.50
C GLY A 370 20.81 9.94 18.55
N GLU A 371 20.23 8.78 18.22
CA GLU A 371 20.21 7.62 19.11
C GLU A 371 21.60 6.98 19.18
N SER A 372 21.98 6.55 20.38
CA SER A 372 23.22 5.79 20.61
C SER A 372 22.94 4.30 20.71
N SER A 373 23.82 3.48 20.16
CA SER A 373 23.77 2.02 20.21
C SER A 373 25.19 1.44 20.16
N THR A 374 25.30 0.12 20.01
CA THR A 374 26.58 -0.59 19.94
C THR A 374 26.65 -1.41 18.66
N LEU A 375 27.73 -1.30 17.91
CA LEU A 375 28.04 -2.16 16.77
C LEU A 375 28.89 -3.34 17.26
N LYS A 376 28.48 -4.57 16.95
CA LYS A 376 29.34 -5.75 17.10
C LYS A 376 30.10 -5.98 15.80
N VAL A 377 31.40 -5.79 15.85
CA VAL A 377 32.28 -5.74 14.68
C VAL A 377 33.32 -6.83 14.78
N TRP A 378 33.52 -7.57 13.70
CA TRP A 378 34.65 -8.47 13.56
C TRP A 378 35.78 -7.76 12.81
N ARG A 379 36.97 -7.73 13.42
CA ARG A 379 38.19 -7.11 12.88
C ARG A 379 39.39 -7.97 13.25
N ASP A 380 40.19 -8.36 12.25
CA ASP A 380 41.45 -9.08 12.43
C ASP A 380 41.33 -10.33 13.35
N GLY A 381 40.23 -11.08 13.22
CA GLY A 381 39.99 -12.29 14.01
C GLY A 381 39.39 -12.06 15.41
N GLN A 382 39.11 -10.82 15.79
CA GLN A 382 38.53 -10.46 17.09
C GLN A 382 37.16 -9.81 16.93
N THR A 383 36.27 -10.05 17.91
CA THR A 383 35.01 -9.33 18.03
C THR A 383 35.21 -8.10 18.92
N LEU A 384 34.80 -6.94 18.40
CA LEU A 384 34.84 -5.64 19.04
C LEU A 384 33.41 -5.13 19.23
N GLU A 385 33.20 -4.36 20.28
CA GLU A 385 31.98 -3.59 20.51
C GLU A 385 32.30 -2.11 20.37
N LEU A 386 31.72 -1.45 19.37
CA LEU A 386 31.95 -0.04 19.10
C LEU A 386 30.69 0.76 19.44
N PRO A 387 30.73 1.69 20.41
CA PRO A 387 29.61 2.60 20.63
C PRO A 387 29.46 3.52 19.41
N VAL A 388 28.23 3.73 18.99
CA VAL A 388 27.89 4.58 17.84
C VAL A 388 26.73 5.50 18.19
N THR A 389 26.75 6.72 17.66
CA THR A 389 25.59 7.62 17.66
C THR A 389 25.19 7.89 16.22
N PHE A 390 23.96 7.51 15.84
CA PHE A 390 23.51 7.63 14.46
C PHE A 390 23.34 9.09 14.06
N GLN A 391 23.81 9.42 12.85
CA GLN A 391 23.65 10.76 12.29
C GLN A 391 22.56 10.76 11.22
N ALA A 392 22.06 11.94 10.87
CA ALA A 392 21.24 12.07 9.68
C ALA A 392 22.11 11.88 8.44
N ARG A 393 21.57 11.26 7.40
CA ARG A 393 22.23 11.22 6.09
C ARG A 393 22.47 12.65 5.58
N PRO A 394 23.69 13.00 5.14
CA PRO A 394 23.93 14.28 4.46
C PRO A 394 23.01 14.43 3.26
N ARG A 395 22.53 15.66 3.01
CA ARG A 395 21.59 15.97 1.92
C ARG A 395 22.30 16.35 0.64
#